data_AF-C7DEZ9-F1
#
_entry.id   AF-C7DEZ9-F1
#
_cell.length_a   1.000
_cell.length_b   1.000
_cell.length_c   1.000
_cell.angle_alpha   90.00
_cell.angle_beta   90.00
_cell.angle_gamma   90.00
#
_symmetry.space_group_name_H-M   'P 1'
#
loop_
_entity.id
_entity.type
_entity.pdbx_description
1 polymer ?
#
loop_
_entity_poly.entity_id
_entity_poly.type
_entity_poly.pdbx_seq_one_letter_code
_entity_poly.pdbx_strand_id
1 'polypeptide(L)'
;MEFLNVIVAAAGGWIFGAIWYGVMGKQWMAAAGLTEETMNKANITAFVGSFVAAILVAGMMRHVFQFARVETVLEGAKNGLGLGCSSQHHG
;
A
#
# COMPACT_ATOMS: atom_id res chain seq x y z
N MET A 1 15.74 19.41 8.66
CA MET A 1 15.50 18.08 9.26
C MET A 1 14.25 17.41 8.71
N GLU A 2 13.14 18.13 8.47
CA GLU A 2 11.92 17.56 7.86
C GLU A 2 12.11 17.13 6.40
N PHE A 3 12.67 17.98 5.52
CA PHE A 3 12.74 17.70 4.08
C PHE A 3 13.61 16.48 3.73
N LEU A 4 14.74 16.30 4.43
CA LEU A 4 15.59 15.13 4.25
C LEU A 4 14.88 13.84 4.70
N ASN A 5 14.14 13.88 5.81
CA ASN A 5 13.34 12.74 6.26
C ASN A 5 12.24 12.38 5.26
N VAL A 6 11.58 13.38 4.66
CA VAL A 6 10.58 13.17 3.61
C VAL A 6 11.21 12.49 2.38
N ILE A 7 12.41 12.93 1.98
CA ILE A 7 13.13 12.32 0.85
C ILE A 7 13.52 10.87 1.15
N VAL A 8 14.06 10.60 2.34
CA VAL A 8 14.47 9.25 2.75
C VAL A 8 13.25 8.33 2.86
N ALA A 9 12.12 8.81 3.41
CA ALA A 9 10.88 8.06 3.46
C ALA A 9 10.31 7.77 2.06
N ALA A 10 10.34 8.76 1.15
CA ALA A 10 9.93 8.58 -0.23
C ALA A 10 10.82 7.56 -0.95
N ALA A 11 12.14 7.62 -0.76
CA ALA A 11 13.08 6.66 -1.31
C ALA A 11 12.83 5.23 -0.78
N GLY A 12 12.60 5.09 0.53
CA GLY A 12 12.25 3.80 1.14
C GLY A 12 10.95 3.21 0.57
N GLY A 13 9.89 4.01 0.46
CA GLY A 13 8.62 3.59 -0.14
C GLY A 13 8.77 3.21 -1.62
N TRP A 14 9.58 3.96 -2.39
CA TRP A 14 9.85 3.66 -3.78
C TRP A 14 10.62 2.36 -3.98
N ILE A 15 11.70 2.13 -3.21
CA ILE A 15 12.48 0.88 -3.26
C ILE A 15 11.62 -0.32 -2.88
N PHE A 16 10.83 -0.19 -1.81
CA PHE A 16 9.90 -1.25 -1.39
C PHE A 16 8.88 -1.56 -2.49
N GLY A 17 8.28 -0.53 -3.08
CA GLY A 17 7.35 -0.68 -4.21
C GLY A 17 8.00 -1.36 -5.42
N ALA A 18 9.23 -0.97 -5.77
CA ALA A 18 9.98 -1.55 -6.88
C ALA A 18 10.27 -3.04 -6.67
N ILE A 19 10.68 -3.42 -5.46
CA ILE A 19 10.91 -4.84 -5.10
C ILE A 19 9.59 -5.61 -5.12
N TRP A 20 8.54 -5.07 -4.51
CA TRP A 20 7.22 -5.70 -4.46
C TRP A 20 6.66 -5.96 -5.86
N TYR A 21 6.62 -4.94 -6.72
CA TYR A 21 6.18 -5.09 -8.10
C TYR A 21 7.11 -5.98 -8.92
N GLY A 22 8.42 -5.96 -8.66
CA GLY A 22 9.36 -6.87 -9.32
C GLY A 22 9.11 -8.35 -9.00
N VAL A 23 8.79 -8.68 -7.75
CA VAL A 23 8.62 -10.07 -7.28
C VAL A 23 7.19 -10.57 -7.46
N MET A 24 6.20 -9.82 -6.96
CA MET A 24 4.79 -10.24 -7.02
C MET A 24 4.09 -9.81 -8.30
N GLY A 25 4.66 -8.89 -9.08
CA GLY A 25 4.07 -8.33 -10.30
C GLY A 25 3.49 -9.37 -11.24
N LYS A 26 4.34 -10.31 -11.65
CA LYS A 26 3.95 -11.35 -12.62
C LYS A 26 2.99 -12.38 -12.02
N GLN A 27 3.13 -12.66 -10.73
CA GLN A 27 2.29 -13.63 -10.00
C GLN A 27 0.84 -13.11 -9.86
N TRP A 28 0.66 -11.84 -9.50
CA TRP A 28 -0.69 -11.26 -9.38
C TRP A 28 -1.37 -11.14 -10.75
N MET A 29 -0.61 -10.76 -11.79
CA MET A 29 -1.16 -10.69 -13.16
C MET A 29 -1.65 -12.06 -13.63
N ALA A 30 -0.84 -13.11 -13.41
CA ALA A 30 -1.22 -14.48 -13.74
C ALA A 30 -2.46 -14.93 -12.95
N ALA A 31 -2.54 -14.65 -11.65
CA ALA A 31 -3.70 -15.01 -10.82
C ALA A 31 -4.98 -14.24 -11.21
N ALA A 32 -4.84 -12.99 -11.66
CA ALA A 32 -5.94 -12.17 -12.15
C ALA A 32 -6.34 -12.51 -13.61
N GLY A 33 -5.66 -13.46 -14.26
CA GLY A 33 -5.89 -13.81 -15.66
C GLY A 33 -5.51 -12.69 -16.63
N LEU A 34 -4.66 -11.75 -16.21
CA LEU A 34 -4.22 -10.60 -16.99
C LEU A 34 -2.90 -10.95 -17.68
N THR A 35 -2.81 -10.69 -18.98
CA THR A 35 -1.57 -10.80 -19.76
C THR A 35 -1.01 -9.41 -20.04
N GLU A 36 0.32 -9.30 -20.20
CA GLU A 36 0.95 -8.01 -20.55
C GLU A 36 0.38 -7.42 -21.87
N GLU A 37 -0.12 -8.28 -22.76
CA GLU A 37 -0.77 -7.89 -24.02
C GLU A 37 -2.22 -7.41 -23.85
N THR A 38 -2.95 -7.91 -22.85
CA THR A 38 -4.33 -7.47 -22.54
C THR A 38 -4.37 -6.24 -21.65
N MET A 39 -3.24 -5.87 -21.04
CA MET A 39 -3.09 -4.60 -20.35
C MET A 39 -3.12 -3.43 -21.34
N ASN A 40 -4.32 -2.97 -21.67
CA ASN A 40 -4.50 -1.74 -22.43
C ASN A 40 -4.05 -0.55 -21.57
N LYS A 41 -2.83 -0.05 -21.84
CA LYS A 41 -2.22 1.10 -21.16
C LYS A 41 -3.07 2.39 -21.23
N ALA A 42 -4.06 2.44 -22.14
CA ALA A 42 -4.93 3.60 -22.36
C ALA A 42 -6.36 3.41 -21.80
N ASN A 43 -6.60 2.42 -20.93
CA ASN A 43 -7.95 2.21 -20.37
C ASN A 43 -8.27 3.27 -19.30
N ILE A 44 -8.71 4.45 -19.76
CA ILE A 44 -9.03 5.63 -18.93
C ILE A 44 -10.05 5.29 -17.84
N THR A 45 -11.01 4.39 -18.10
CA THR A 45 -12.04 4.02 -17.13
C THR A 45 -11.44 3.27 -15.93
N ALA A 46 -10.51 2.35 -16.16
CA ALA A 46 -9.79 1.65 -15.10
C ALA A 46 -8.89 2.61 -14.31
N PHE A 47 -8.27 3.58 -14.99
CA PHE A 47 -7.45 4.60 -14.34
C PHE A 47 -8.29 5.50 -13.42
N VAL A 48 -9.40 6.05 -13.93
CA VAL A 48 -10.33 6.86 -13.13
C VAL A 48 -10.92 6.05 -11.97
N GLY A 49 -11.31 4.80 -12.21
CA GLY A 49 -11.79 3.90 -11.16
C GLY A 49 -10.75 3.67 -10.06
N SER A 50 -9.49 3.41 -10.44
CA SER A 50 -8.39 3.25 -9.50
C SER A 50 -8.10 4.52 -8.69
N PHE A 51 -8.25 5.70 -9.31
CA PHE A 51 -8.08 6.98 -8.64
C PHE A 51 -9.19 7.23 -7.60
N VAL A 52 -10.45 6.96 -7.95
CA VAL A 52 -11.56 7.06 -6.99
C VAL A 52 -11.38 6.06 -5.84
N ALA A 53 -10.99 4.82 -6.14
CA ALA A 53 -10.67 3.83 -5.12
C ALA A 53 -9.51 4.30 -4.21
N ALA A 54 -8.46 4.88 -4.78
CA ALA A 54 -7.34 5.44 -4.00
C ALA A 54 -7.80 6.59 -3.09
N ILE A 55 -8.69 7.47 -3.55
CA ILE A 55 -9.28 8.53 -2.71
C ILE A 55 -10.09 7.93 -1.56
N LEU A 56 -10.91 6.91 -1.82
CA LEU A 56 -11.69 6.24 -0.78
C LEU A 56 -10.77 5.59 0.25
N VAL A 57 -9.73 4.86 -0.18
CA VAL A 57 -8.74 4.26 0.71
C VAL A 57 -8.00 5.32 1.53
N ALA A 58 -7.58 6.43 0.91
CA ALA A 58 -6.93 7.53 1.60
C ALA A 58 -7.86 8.19 2.63
N GLY A 59 -9.14 8.38 2.30
CA GLY A 59 -10.16 8.88 3.22
C GLY A 59 -10.40 7.94 4.40
N MET A 60 -10.49 6.64 4.14
CA MET A 60 -10.61 5.62 5.18
C MET A 60 -9.36 5.56 6.07
N MET A 61 -8.16 5.64 5.48
CA MET A 61 -6.90 5.71 6.24
C MET A 61 -6.84 6.94 7.13
N ARG A 62 -7.24 8.10 6.63
CA ARG A 62 -7.35 9.31 7.45
C ARG A 62 -8.31 9.12 8.63
N HIS A 63 -9.47 8.49 8.40
CA HIS A 63 -10.41 8.18 9.47
C HIS A 63 -9.79 7.23 10.50
N VAL A 64 -9.17 6.13 10.06
CA VAL A 64 -8.48 5.17 10.93
C VAL A 64 -7.38 5.83 11.75
N PHE A 65 -6.53 6.67 11.16
CA PHE A 65 -5.46 7.36 11.89
C PHE A 65 -5.98 8.34 12.94
N GLN A 66 -7.11 9.01 12.68
CA GLN A 66 -7.75 9.89 13.67
C GLN A 66 -8.34 9.08 14.84
N PHE A 67 -8.95 7.92 14.57
CA PHE A 67 -9.48 7.04 15.62
C PHE A 67 -8.38 6.32 16.41
N ALA A 68 -7.27 5.96 15.77
CA ALA A 68 -6.25 5.12 16.36
C ALA A 68 -5.21 5.87 17.21
N ARG A 69 -5.22 7.22 17.25
CA ARG A 69 -4.25 8.07 17.98
C ARG A 69 -2.78 7.61 17.81
N VAL A 70 -2.44 7.10 16.62
CA VAL A 70 -1.07 6.67 16.32
C VAL A 70 -0.26 7.93 16.05
N GLU A 71 0.25 8.55 17.11
CA GLU A 71 0.98 9.83 17.01
C GLU A 71 2.47 9.63 16.77
N THR A 72 2.97 8.39 16.86
CA THR A 72 4.39 8.08 16.71
C THR A 72 4.67 6.83 15.88
N VAL A 73 5.83 6.84 15.22
CA VAL A 73 6.34 5.72 14.40
C VAL A 73 6.42 4.41 15.20
N LEU A 74 6.73 4.51 16.50
CA LEU A 74 6.82 3.35 17.39
C LEU A 74 5.44 2.72 17.66
N GLU A 75 4.38 3.51 17.77
CA GLU A 75 3.02 2.98 17.90
C GLU A 75 2.52 2.37 16.60
N GLY A 76 2.87 2.96 15.46
CA GLY A 76 2.62 2.34 14.16
C GLY A 76 3.29 0.97 14.01
N ALA A 77 4.56 0.87 14.44
CA ALA A 77 5.30 -0.39 14.42
C ALA A 77 4.73 -1.43 15.40
N LYS A 78 4.40 -1.03 16.64
CA LYS A 78 3.78 -1.93 17.64
C LYS A 78 2.41 -2.43 17.19
N ASN A 79 1.59 -1.56 16.60
CA ASN A 79 0.27 -1.95 16.10
C ASN A 79 0.38 -2.85 14.86
N GLY A 80 1.34 -2.57 13.96
CA GLY A 80 1.63 -3.43 12.80
C GLY A 80 2.12 -4.83 13.20
N LEU A 81 3.07 -4.90 14.14
CA LEU A 81 3.53 -6.17 14.71
C LEU A 81 2.42 -6.88 15.49
N GLY A 82 1.59 -6.14 16.25
CA GLY A 82 0.45 -6.70 16.97
C GLY A 82 -0.61 -7.29 16.04
N LEU A 83 -0.91 -6.64 14.91
CA LEU A 83 -1.80 -7.18 13.87
C LEU A 83 -1.19 -8.43 13.20
N GLY A 84 0.13 -8.42 12.96
CA GLY A 84 0.84 -9.58 12.43
C GLY A 84 0.82 -10.79 13.38
N CYS A 85 1.13 -10.56 14.67
CA CYS A 85 1.19 -11.61 15.68
C CYS A 85 -0.19 -12.10 16.15
N SER A 86 -1.22 -11.25 16.20
CA SER A 86 -2.57 -11.65 16.63
C SER A 86 -3.30 -12.56 15.63
N SER A 87 -2.80 -12.66 14.39
CA SER A 87 -3.31 -13.63 13.39
C SER A 87 -2.94 -15.09 13.69
N GLN A 88 -2.08 -15.36 14.68
CA GLN A 88 -1.69 -16.73 15.04
C GLN A 88 -2.48 -17.36 16.21
N HIS A 89 -3.48 -16.67 16.78
CA HIS A 89 -4.20 -17.16 17.96
C HIS A 89 -5.71 -17.38 17.75
N HIS A 90 -6.10 -17.87 16.57
CA HIS A 90 -7.37 -18.60 16.39
C HIS A 90 -7.07 -20.00 15.85
N GLY A 91 -6.71 -20.89 16.76
CA GLY A 91 -6.67 -22.34 16.61
C GLY A 91 -7.37 -22.96 17.80
#